data_AF-A0A8T5RKF3-F1
#
_entry.id   AF-A0A8T5RKF3-F1
#
_cell.length_a   1.000
_cell.length_b   1.000
_cell.length_c   1.000
_cell.angle_alpha   90.00
_cell.angle_beta   90.00
_cell.angle_gamma   90.00
#
_symmetry.space_group_name_H-M   'P 1'
#
loop_
_entity.id
_entity.type
_entity.pdbx_description
1 polymer ?
#
loop_
_entity_poly.entity_id
_entity_poly.type
_entity_poly.pdbx_seq_one_letter_code
_entity_poly.pdbx_strand_id
1 'polypeptide(L)' 'MMDSEMDYLCLKCGRAFKNDLKLAICQNCLQIEKENYQKGIPPKYITVLRFLKSQANKNESSSIII' A
#
# COMPACT_ATOMS: atom_id res chain seq x y z
N MET A 1 17.51 -19.64 15.30
CA MET A 1 17.12 -18.31 15.81
C MET A 1 15.66 -18.15 15.44
N MET A 2 14.80 -17.90 16.43
CA MET A 2 13.35 -17.83 16.23
C MET A 2 13.06 -16.44 15.68
N ASP A 3 12.82 -16.33 14.37
CA ASP A 3 12.43 -15.08 13.72
C ASP A 3 11.08 -14.65 14.30
N SER A 4 11.13 -13.87 15.39
CA SER A 4 9.96 -13.18 15.91
C SER A 4 9.65 -12.09 14.89
N GLU A 5 8.77 -12.41 13.95
CA GLU A 5 8.22 -11.46 12.99
C GLU A 5 7.65 -10.27 13.76
N MET A 6 8.45 -9.22 13.95
CA MET A 6 8.02 -8.03 14.66
C MET A 6 6.87 -7.40 13.87
N ASP A 7 5.69 -7.36 14.48
CA ASP A 7 4.56 -6.67 13.89
C ASP A 7 4.89 -5.17 13.79
N TYR A 8 4.58 -4.58 12.64
CA TYR A 8 4.77 -3.16 12.39
C TYR A 8 3.57 -2.38 12.91
N LEU A 9 3.78 -1.12 13.28
CA LEU A 9 2.69 -0.23 13.68
C LEU A 9 2.18 0.59 12.50
N CYS A 10 0.88 0.56 12.24
CA CYS A 10 0.25 1.41 11.23
C CYS A 10 0.30 2.88 11.64
N LEU A 11 0.93 3.73 10.83
CA LEU A 11 1.05 5.17 11.12
C LEU A 11 -0.26 5.95 11.00
N LYS A 12 -1.34 5.33 10.52
CA LYS A 12 -2.67 5.95 10.37
C LYS A 12 -3.63 5.58 11.50
N CYS A 13 -3.67 4.31 11.91
CA CYS A 13 -4.63 3.82 12.90
C CYS A 13 -4.01 3.21 14.17
N GLY A 14 -2.67 3.14 14.25
CA GLY A 14 -1.96 2.62 15.42
C GLY A 14 -2.10 1.12 15.64
N ARG A 15 -2.70 0.36 14.71
CA ARG A 15 -2.81 -1.10 14.84
C ARG A 15 -1.53 -1.79 14.37
N ALA A 16 -1.15 -2.85 15.09
CA ALA A 16 -0.11 -3.77 14.68
C ALA A 16 -0.53 -4.51 13.40
N PHE A 17 0.40 -4.74 12.47
CA PHE A 17 0.15 -5.46 11.23
C PHE A 17 1.45 -6.05 10.64
N LYS A 18 1.32 -7.10 9.82
CA LYS A 18 2.42 -7.63 9.00
C LYS A 18 2.67 -6.70 7.81
N ASN A 19 3.92 -6.27 7.63
CA ASN A 19 4.27 -5.28 6.61
C ASN A 19 4.95 -5.88 5.38
N ASP A 20 4.33 -6.91 4.81
CA ASP A 20 4.84 -7.63 3.63
C ASP A 20 5.03 -6.69 2.43
N LEU A 21 4.21 -5.65 2.35
CA LEU A 21 4.21 -4.65 1.29
C LEU A 21 5.19 -3.48 1.54
N LYS A 22 5.89 -3.47 2.69
CA LYS A 22 6.80 -2.38 3.11
C LYS A 22 6.15 -0.99 3.05
N LEU A 23 4.91 -0.90 3.53
CA LEU A 23 4.10 0.31 3.58
C LEU A 23 4.11 0.97 4.96
N ALA A 24 3.75 2.25 5.00
CA ALA A 24 3.61 3.00 6.25
C ALA A 24 2.29 2.71 6.99
N ILE A 25 1.36 2.00 6.36
CA ILE A 25 -0.01 1.78 6.87
C ILE A 25 -0.43 0.32 6.67
N CYS A 26 -1.36 -0.14 7.50
CA CYS A 26 -1.94 -1.47 7.39
C CYS A 26 -2.85 -1.62 6.16
N GLN A 27 -3.18 -2.86 5.82
CA GLN A 27 -4.01 -3.21 4.67
C GLN A 27 -5.38 -2.50 4.69
N ASN A 28 -6.03 -2.40 5.85
CA ASN A 28 -7.33 -1.71 5.96
C ASN A 28 -7.20 -0.22 5.63
N CYS A 29 -6.16 0.43 6.14
CA CYS A 29 -5.89 1.82 5.84
C CYS A 29 -5.49 2.02 4.37
N LEU A 30 -4.75 1.07 3.79
CA LEU A 30 -4.39 1.09 2.38
C LEU A 30 -5.62 1.03 1.47
N GLN A 31 -6.66 0.27 1.83
CA GLN A 31 -7.89 0.22 1.05
C GLN A 31 -8.57 1.61 0.95
N ILE A 32 -8.61 2.35 2.06
CA ILE A 32 -9.12 3.72 2.08
C ILE A 32 -8.26 4.64 1.20
N GLU A 33 -6.93 4.52 1.28
CA GLU A 33 -6.03 5.32 0.43
C GLU A 33 -6.18 4.99 -1.07
N LYS A 34 -6.47 3.72 -1.43
CA LYS A 34 -6.77 3.32 -2.81
C LYS A 34 -8.02 4.02 -3.34
N GLU A 35 -9.10 4.04 -2.56
CA GLU A 35 -10.36 4.71 -2.93
C GLU A 35 -10.17 6.21 -3.09
N ASN A 36 -9.41 6.83 -2.19
CA ASN A 36 -9.05 8.24 -2.29
C ASN A 36 -8.21 8.52 -3.55
N TYR A 37 -7.22 7.68 -3.83
CA TYR A 37 -6.37 7.82 -5.02
C TYR A 37 -7.16 7.68 -6.32
N GLN A 38 -8.14 6.77 -6.38
CA GLN A 38 -9.06 6.65 -7.53
C GLN A 38 -9.91 7.91 -7.75
N LYS A 39 -10.19 8.68 -6.69
CA LYS A 39 -10.87 9.98 -6.75
C LYS A 39 -9.92 11.15 -7.04
N GLY A 40 -8.65 10.88 -7.33
CA GLY A 40 -7.62 11.90 -7.58
C GLY A 40 -7.03 12.53 -6.32
N ILE A 41 -7.33 12.00 -5.13
CA ILE A 41 -6.80 12.50 -3.86
C ILE A 41 -5.47 11.78 -3.57
N PRO A 42 -4.34 12.50 -3.49
CA PRO A 42 -3.04 11.87 -3.25
C PRO A 42 -2.93 11.33 -1.82
N PRO A 43 -2.34 10.14 -1.62
CA PRO A 43 -2.12 9.58 -0.29
C PRO A 43 -1.05 10.37 0.48
N LYS A 44 -1.20 10.43 1.81
CA LYS A 44 -0.28 11.15 2.70
C LYS A 44 1.14 10.57 2.72
N TYR A 45 1.27 9.25 2.58
CA TYR A 45 2.54 8.54 2.79
C TYR A 45 3.20 8.18 1.44
N ILE A 46 4.48 8.55 1.29
CA ILE A 46 5.21 8.33 0.03
C ILE A 46 5.33 6.84 -0.35
N THR A 47 5.42 5.93 0.62
CA THR A 47 5.44 4.48 0.39
C THR A 47 4.14 4.00 -0.24
N VAL A 48 3.01 4.56 0.21
CA VAL A 48 1.67 4.27 -0.34
C VAL A 48 1.56 4.84 -1.75
N LEU A 49 1.99 6.08 -1.99
CA LEU A 49 1.96 6.68 -3.33
C LEU A 49 2.76 5.84 -4.35
N ARG A 50 3.99 5.44 -3.98
CA ARG A 50 4.85 4.61 -4.85
C ARG A 50 4.20 3.27 -5.15
N PHE A 51 3.61 2.64 -4.15
CA PHE A 51 2.88 1.38 -4.33
C PHE A 51 1.69 1.53 -5.28
N LEU A 52 0.84 2.55 -5.09
CA LEU A 52 -0.33 2.78 -5.94
C LEU A 52 0.06 3.10 -7.39
N LYS A 53 1.11 3.90 -7.59
CA LYS A 53 1.68 4.14 -8.92
C LYS A 53 2.15 2.84 -9.57
N SER A 54 2.90 2.00 -8.85
CA SER A 54 3.36 0.71 -9.38
C SER A 54 2.21 -0.20 -9.81
N GLN A 55 1.12 -0.24 -9.03
CA GLN A 55 -0.06 -1.03 -9.38
C GLN A 55 -0.79 -0.49 -10.61
N ALA A 56 -0.91 0.83 -10.75
CA ALA A 56 -1.52 1.45 -11.93
C ALA A 56 -0.75 1.12 -13.21
N ASN A 57 0.59 1.22 -13.19
CA ASN A 57 1.44 0.93 -14.35
C ASN A 57 1.42 -0.57 -14.74
N LYS A 58 1.28 -1.48 -13.78
CA LYS A 58 1.14 -2.92 -14.07
C LYS A 58 -0.12 -3.23 -14.87
N ASN A 59 -1.21 -2.51 -14.63
CA ASN A 59 -2.46 -2.70 -15.36
C ASN A 59 -2.38 -2.21 -16.82
N GLU A 60 -1.49 -1.25 -17.12
CA GLU A 60 -1.25 -0.77 -18.49
C GLU A 60 -0.43 -1.77 -19.32
N SER A 61 0.48 -2.53 -18.70
CA SER A 61 1.26 -3.58 -19.39
C SER A 61 0.45 -4.83 -19.76
N SER A 62 -0.77 -5.00 -19.26
CA SER A 62 -1.65 -6.13 -19.63
C SER A 62 -2.56 -5.84 -20.83
N SER A 63 -2.48 -4.67 -21.46
CA SER A 63 -3.34 -4.28 -22.58
C SER A 63 -2.70 -4.42 -23.97
N ILE A 64 -1.48 -4.97 -24.07
CA ILE A 64 -0.85 -5.30 -25.36
C ILE A 64 -1.04 -6.81 -25.60
N ILE A 65 -2.23 -7.17 -26.08
CA ILE A 65 -2.45 -8.45 -26.76
C ILE A 65 -2.45 -8.14 -28.26
N ILE A 66 -1.59 -8.89 -28.94
CA ILE A 66 -1.23 -8.87 -30.37
C ILE A 66 -2.47 -8.96 -31.27
#